data_AF-A0A4Y2V445-F1
#
_entry.id   AF-A0A4Y2V445-F1
#
_cell.length_a   1.000
_cell.length_b   1.000
_cell.length_c   1.000
_cell.angle_alpha   90.00
_cell.angle_beta   90.00
_cell.angle_gamma   90.00
#
_symmetry.space_group_name_H-M   'P 1'
#
loop_
_entity.id
_entity.type
_entity.pdbx_description
1 polymer ?
#
loop_
_entity_poly.entity_id
_entity_poly.type
_entity_poly.pdbx_seq_one_letter_code
_entity_poly.pdbx_strand_id
1 'polypeptide(L)'
;CLWCVVYLRCITIANHVKVSLLCSKFKATPFKSVTIPRLELCASEFLSKLISKAVSSLNLKIDKTYLYSDSTIVLSWINTSSDLLKVFVSNKISRIQELMKDLSWHYVKTSENPADIISRGMTPQKLWDNSLWWNGPQFL
;
A
#
# COMPACT_ATOMS: atom_id res chain seq x y z
N CYS A 1 1.16 8.85 11.55
CA CYS A 1 1.84 7.58 11.22
C CYS A 1 1.43 7.13 9.83
N LEU A 2 2.32 6.46 9.10
CA LEU A 2 2.06 5.88 7.79
C LEU A 2 1.93 4.36 7.98
N TRP A 3 0.86 3.76 7.47
CA TRP A 3 0.61 2.32 7.55
C TRP A 3 0.58 1.73 6.15
N CYS A 4 1.19 0.55 6.00
CA CYS A 4 1.18 -0.22 4.77
C CYS A 4 0.92 -1.68 5.10
N VAL A 5 0.14 -2.35 4.25
CA VAL A 5 -0.24 -3.75 4.41
C VAL A 5 -0.02 -4.45 3.08
N VAL A 6 0.57 -5.64 3.13
CA VAL A 6 0.87 -6.47 1.96
C VAL A 6 0.25 -7.83 2.17
N TYR A 7 -0.52 -8.27 1.18
CA TYR A 7 -1.13 -9.60 1.13
C TYR A 7 -0.47 -10.44 0.06
N LEU A 8 -0.40 -11.75 0.31
CA LEU A 8 -0.11 -12.73 -0.71
C LEU A 8 -1.42 -13.40 -1.11
N ARG A 9 -1.70 -13.41 -2.41
CA ARG A 9 -2.83 -14.10 -3.02
C ARG A 9 -2.32 -15.30 -3.80
N CYS A 10 -2.81 -16.49 -3.46
CA CYS A 10 -2.50 -17.72 -4.16
C CYS A 10 -3.76 -18.32 -4.79
N ILE A 11 -3.64 -18.80 -6.01
CA ILE A 11 -4.67 -19.60 -6.67
C ILE A 11 -4.17 -21.04 -6.69
N THR A 12 -4.92 -21.96 -6.09
CA THR A 12 -4.56 -23.38 -6.11
C THR A 12 -4.87 -24.02 -7.47
N ILE A 13 -4.32 -25.20 -7.73
CA ILE A 13 -4.66 -26.02 -8.90
C ILE A 13 -6.17 -26.35 -9.00
N ALA A 14 -6.89 -26.37 -7.88
CA ALA A 14 -8.34 -26.54 -7.81
C ALA A 14 -9.12 -25.22 -7.96
N ASN A 15 -8.45 -24.14 -8.39
CA ASN A 15 -9.00 -22.80 -8.57
C ASN A 15 -9.55 -22.15 -7.29
N HIS A 16 -9.06 -22.59 -6.11
CA HIS A 16 -9.38 -21.93 -4.85
C HIS A 16 -8.45 -20.75 -4.62
N VAL A 17 -9.02 -19.61 -4.26
CA VAL A 17 -8.28 -18.40 -3.90
C VAL A 17 -8.01 -18.42 -2.39
N LYS A 18 -6.75 -18.26 -2.01
CA LYS A 18 -6.35 -18.04 -0.62
C LYS A 18 -5.58 -16.73 -0.53
N VAL A 19 -6.02 -15.86 0.36
CA VAL A 19 -5.34 -14.61 0.69
C VAL A 19 -4.81 -14.72 2.12
N SER A 20 -3.59 -14.25 2.31
CA SER A 20 -2.98 -14.19 3.65
C SER A 20 -2.17 -12.91 3.80
N LEU A 21 -2.25 -12.29 4.98
CA LEU A 21 -1.38 -11.19 5.36
C LEU A 21 0.09 -11.63 5.30
N LEU A 22 0.87 -11.04 4.40
CA LEU A 22 2.29 -11.31 4.26
C LEU A 22 3.08 -10.48 5.28
N CYS A 23 2.86 -9.16 5.27
CA CYS A 23 3.42 -8.28 6.27
C CYS A 23 2.64 -6.97 6.36
N SER A 24 2.75 -6.33 7.52
CA SER A 24 2.31 -4.95 7.73
C SER A 24 3.45 -4.14 8.32
N LYS A 25 3.58 -2.87 7.92
CA LYS A 25 4.63 -2.00 8.46
C LYS A 25 4.10 -0.60 8.71
N PHE A 26 4.58 0.00 9.78
CA PHE A 26 4.29 1.39 10.11
C PHE A 26 5.55 2.25 10.17
N LYS A 27 5.36 3.55 9.94
CA LYS A 27 6.39 4.55 10.13
C LYS A 27 5.82 5.76 10.87
N ALA A 28 6.44 6.13 11.98
CA ALA A 28 6.13 7.37 12.68
C ALA A 28 6.42 8.58 11.79
N THR A 29 5.52 9.56 11.79
CA THR A 29 5.63 10.76 10.96
C THR A 29 6.23 11.91 11.78
N PRO A 30 7.10 12.76 11.19
CA PRO A 30 7.68 13.90 11.91
C PRO A 30 6.61 14.84 12.48
N PHE A 31 6.91 15.51 13.60
CA PHE A 31 6.00 16.48 14.25
C PHE A 31 5.77 17.78 13.44
N LYS A 32 6.48 17.98 12.32
CA LYS A 32 6.26 19.15 11.46
C LYS A 32 4.90 19.04 10.77
N SER A 33 4.18 20.16 10.66
CA SER A 33 2.87 20.21 9.98
C SER A 33 3.02 19.83 8.50
N VAL A 34 2.58 18.63 8.14
CA VAL A 34 2.50 18.13 6.77
C VAL A 34 1.03 17.92 6.43
N THR A 35 0.63 18.27 5.21
CA THR A 35 -0.74 18.08 4.76
C THR A 35 -1.08 16.60 4.60
N ILE A 36 -2.36 16.23 4.74
CA ILE A 36 -2.84 14.85 4.59
C ILE A 36 -2.36 14.22 3.26
N PRO A 37 -2.52 14.87 2.09
CA PRO A 37 -2.07 14.28 0.82
C PRO A 37 -0.56 13.99 0.76
N ARG A 38 0.25 14.82 1.43
CA ARG A 38 1.71 14.58 1.51
C ARG A 38 2.05 13.41 2.42
N LEU A 39 1.26 13.18 3.47
CA LEU A 39 1.40 11.99 4.31
C LEU A 39 1.02 10.73 3.54
N GLU A 40 -0.12 10.74 2.85
CA GLU A 40 -0.57 9.63 2.00
C GLU A 40 0.47 9.30 0.92
N LEU A 41 1.04 10.32 0.26
CA LEU A 41 2.13 10.13 -0.70
C LEU A 41 3.37 9.48 -0.06
N CYS A 42 3.70 9.85 1.18
CA CYS A 42 4.79 9.19 1.89
C CYS A 42 4.46 7.73 2.23
N ALA A 43 3.19 7.41 2.50
CA ALA A 43 2.75 6.03 2.70
C ALA A 43 2.91 5.23 1.40
N SER A 44 2.51 5.79 0.25
CA SER A 44 2.71 5.16 -1.06
C SER A 44 4.18 4.90 -1.38
N GLU A 45 5.07 5.88 -1.16
CA GLU A 45 6.52 5.68 -1.33
C GLU A 45 7.07 4.59 -0.40
N PHE A 46 6.54 4.52 0.83
CA PHE A 46 6.92 3.50 1.81
C PHE A 46 6.45 2.11 1.39
N LEU A 47 5.23 1.98 0.88
CA LEU A 47 4.67 0.75 0.31
C LEU A 47 5.53 0.26 -0.86
N SER A 48 5.91 1.15 -1.79
CA SER A 48 6.77 0.79 -2.93
C SER A 48 8.10 0.19 -2.47
N LYS A 49 8.75 0.79 -1.47
CA LYS A 49 9.98 0.24 -0.89
C LYS A 49 9.76 -1.09 -0.18
N LEU A 50 8.62 -1.26 0.49
CA LEU A 50 8.27 -2.50 1.18
C LEU A 50 8.04 -3.64 0.18
N ILE A 51 7.25 -3.41 -0.87
CA ILE A 51 6.97 -4.38 -1.93
C ILE A 51 8.25 -4.79 -2.64
N SER A 52 9.08 -3.82 -3.05
CA SER A 52 10.37 -4.10 -3.71
C SER A 52 11.24 -5.04 -2.86
N LYS A 53 11.32 -4.80 -1.55
CA LYS A 53 12.06 -5.68 -0.61
C LYS A 53 11.37 -7.02 -0.37
N ALA A 54 10.04 -7.04 -0.23
CA ALA A 54 9.29 -8.25 0.03
C ALA A 54 9.43 -9.23 -1.15
N VAL A 55 9.20 -8.74 -2.37
CA VAL A 55 9.34 -9.54 -3.59
C VAL A 55 10.77 -10.04 -3.77
N SER A 56 11.79 -9.20 -3.54
CA SER A 56 13.19 -9.63 -3.66
C SER A 56 13.63 -10.64 -2.59
N SER A 57 12.96 -10.66 -1.43
CA SER A 57 13.31 -11.56 -0.31
C SER A 57 12.50 -12.85 -0.33
N LEU A 58 11.36 -12.87 -1.02
CA LEU A 58 10.57 -14.07 -1.22
C LEU A 58 11.25 -14.96 -2.24
N ASN A 59 11.62 -16.17 -1.84
CA ASN A 59 12.10 -17.20 -2.78
C ASN A 59 10.93 -17.88 -3.51
N LEU A 60 10.01 -17.06 -4.03
CA LEU A 60 8.79 -17.49 -4.72
C LEU A 60 8.64 -16.69 -6.00
N LYS A 61 8.17 -17.34 -7.07
CA LYS A 61 7.78 -16.66 -8.29
C LYS A 61 6.48 -15.90 -8.03
N ILE A 62 6.51 -14.58 -8.17
CA ILE A 62 5.33 -13.72 -8.10
C ILE A 62 4.83 -13.45 -9.51
N ASP A 63 3.63 -13.95 -9.83
CA ASP A 63 3.07 -13.79 -11.18
C ASP A 63 2.57 -12.37 -11.46
N LYS A 64 1.95 -11.73 -10.45
CA LYS A 64 1.38 -10.37 -10.56
C LYS A 64 1.50 -9.63 -9.23
N THR A 65 1.72 -8.32 -9.31
CA THR A 65 1.72 -7.40 -8.17
C THR A 65 0.74 -6.26 -8.44
N TYR A 66 -0.11 -5.98 -7.46
CA TYR A 66 -1.10 -4.89 -7.52
C TYR A 66 -0.88 -3.93 -6.36
N LEU A 67 -0.95 -2.63 -6.64
CA LEU A 67 -0.77 -1.57 -5.65
C LEU A 67 -2.08 -0.82 -5.45
N TYR A 68 -2.43 -0.50 -4.21
CA TYR A 68 -3.70 0.15 -3.88
C TYR A 68 -3.48 1.40 -3.03
N SER A 69 -4.32 2.41 -3.26
CA SER A 69 -4.42 3.62 -2.44
C SER A 69 -5.87 4.10 -2.43
N ASP A 70 -6.34 4.59 -1.30
CA ASP A 70 -7.65 5.26 -1.18
C ASP A 70 -7.57 6.78 -1.43
N SER A 71 -6.37 7.31 -1.59
CA SER A 71 -6.16 8.73 -1.93
C SER A 71 -6.14 8.95 -3.44
N THR A 72 -7.25 9.46 -3.96
CA THR A 72 -7.37 9.85 -5.38
C THR A 72 -6.38 10.95 -5.77
N ILE A 73 -6.02 11.84 -4.83
CA ILE A 73 -5.00 12.87 -5.04
C ILE A 73 -3.63 12.22 -5.30
N VAL A 74 -3.24 11.24 -4.47
CA VAL A 74 -1.98 10.54 -4.65
C VAL A 74 -1.98 9.73 -5.95
N LEU A 75 -3.07 9.05 -6.27
CA LEU A 75 -3.21 8.34 -7.55
C LEU A 75 -3.08 9.29 -8.75
N SER A 76 -3.67 10.49 -8.67
CA SER A 76 -3.51 11.51 -9.70
C SER A 76 -2.05 11.95 -9.85
N TRP A 77 -1.32 12.16 -8.75
CA TRP A 77 0.10 12.52 -8.80
C TRP A 77 0.98 11.40 -9.36
N ILE A 78 0.71 10.14 -9.02
CA ILE A 78 1.45 8.98 -9.55
C ILE A 78 1.33 8.87 -11.07
N ASN A 79 0.17 9.23 -11.61
CA ASN A 79 -0.07 9.26 -13.05
C ASN A 79 0.38 10.55 -13.75
N THR A 80 0.93 11.52 -13.00
CA THR A 80 1.45 12.77 -13.56
C THR A 80 2.96 12.68 -13.73
N SER A 81 3.51 13.28 -14.79
CA SER A 81 4.96 13.43 -14.92
C SER A 81 5.53 14.20 -13.73
N SER A 82 6.59 13.68 -13.11
CA SER A 82 7.18 14.26 -11.90
C SER A 82 7.66 15.70 -12.12
N ASP A 83 8.06 16.06 -13.33
CA ASP A 83 8.61 17.39 -13.65
C ASP A 83 7.57 18.51 -13.58
N LEU A 84 6.28 18.15 -13.61
CA LEU A 84 5.16 19.09 -13.50
C LEU A 84 4.76 19.36 -12.04
N LEU A 85 5.36 18.64 -11.08
CA LEU A 85 4.96 18.66 -9.68
C LEU A 85 5.96 19.47 -8.84
N LYS A 86 5.48 20.04 -7.73
CA LYS A 86 6.36 20.73 -6.77
C LYS A 86 7.41 19.75 -6.24
N VAL A 87 8.64 20.24 -6.03
CA VAL A 87 9.84 19.47 -5.66
C VAL A 87 9.58 18.32 -4.67
N PHE A 88 8.88 18.57 -3.56
CA PHE A 88 8.58 17.52 -2.57
C PHE A 88 7.78 16.34 -3.14
N VAL A 89 6.74 16.65 -3.93
CA VAL A 89 5.88 15.65 -4.56
C VAL A 89 6.66 14.98 -5.69
N SER A 90 7.29 15.78 -6.55
CA SER A 90 8.11 15.33 -7.68
C SER A 90 9.12 14.25 -7.27
N ASN A 91 9.98 14.53 -6.28
CA ASN A 91 11.02 13.59 -5.83
C ASN A 91 10.47 12.24 -5.37
N LYS A 92 9.28 12.22 -4.76
CA LYS A 92 8.63 10.99 -4.29
C LYS A 92 7.98 10.23 -5.42
N ILE A 93 7.31 10.95 -6.33
CA ILE A 93 6.71 10.38 -7.52
C ILE A 93 7.76 9.74 -8.40
N SER A 94 8.90 10.41 -8.66
CA SER A 94 10.01 9.84 -9.42
C SER A 94 10.49 8.53 -8.78
N ARG A 95 10.61 8.47 -7.45
CA ARG A 95 11.04 7.25 -6.76
C ARG A 95 10.00 6.12 -6.84
N ILE A 96 8.71 6.45 -6.74
CA ILE A 96 7.61 5.48 -6.90
C ILE A 96 7.61 4.92 -8.32
N GLN A 97 7.67 5.79 -9.33
CA GLN A 97 7.69 5.43 -10.75
C GLN A 97 8.94 4.62 -11.11
N GLU A 98 10.10 4.91 -10.52
CA GLU A 98 11.32 4.13 -10.70
C GLU A 98 11.17 2.70 -10.13
N LEU A 99 10.66 2.58 -8.90
CA LEU A 99 10.54 1.28 -8.23
C LEU A 99 9.41 0.43 -8.80
N MET A 100 8.33 1.05 -9.27
CA MET A 100 7.07 0.42 -9.63
C MET A 100 6.72 0.62 -11.10
N LYS A 101 7.74 0.79 -11.97
CA LYS A 101 7.58 1.20 -13.38
C LYS A 101 6.57 0.36 -14.17
N ASP A 102 6.52 -0.93 -13.90
CA ASP A 102 5.67 -1.89 -14.62
C ASP A 102 4.42 -2.31 -13.82
N LEU A 103 4.13 -1.61 -12.72
CA LEU A 103 3.03 -1.93 -11.82
C LEU A 103 1.95 -0.84 -11.86
N SER A 104 0.69 -1.27 -11.84
CA SER A 104 -0.46 -0.38 -11.82
C SER A 104 -0.88 -0.07 -10.38
N TRP A 105 -1.24 1.20 -10.17
CA TRP A 105 -1.87 1.67 -8.94
C TRP A 105 -3.39 1.73 -9.13
N HIS A 106 -4.12 1.20 -8.16
CA HIS A 106 -5.56 1.09 -8.18
C HIS A 106 -6.17 1.85 -7.00
N TYR A 107 -7.40 2.32 -7.22
CA TYR A 107 -8.21 2.85 -6.14
C TYR A 107 -8.79 1.73 -5.28
N VAL A 108 -8.77 1.91 -3.97
CA VAL A 108 -9.54 1.11 -3.00
C VAL A 108 -10.40 2.05 -2.17
N LYS A 109 -11.64 1.65 -1.84
CA LYS A 109 -12.46 2.45 -0.93
C LYS A 109 -11.81 2.47 0.45
N THR A 110 -11.86 3.61 1.13
CA THR A 110 -11.30 3.74 2.49
C THR A 110 -11.87 2.71 3.48
N SER A 111 -13.16 2.35 3.35
CA SER A 111 -13.79 1.30 4.17
C SER A 111 -13.24 -0.11 3.92
N GLU A 112 -12.60 -0.32 2.77
CA GLU A 112 -11.98 -1.57 2.35
C GLU A 112 -10.45 -1.49 2.46
N ASN A 113 -9.88 -0.39 2.98
CA ASN A 113 -8.44 -0.23 3.14
C ASN A 113 -7.99 -0.74 4.53
N PRO A 114 -7.32 -1.90 4.63
CA PRO A 114 -6.92 -2.45 5.93
C PRO A 114 -5.85 -1.61 6.64
N ALA A 115 -5.04 -0.83 5.91
CA ALA A 115 -4.07 0.08 6.51
C ALA A 115 -4.74 1.16 7.37
N ASP A 116 -5.98 1.51 7.02
CA ASP A 116 -6.76 2.54 7.67
C ASP A 116 -7.43 2.07 8.97
N ILE A 117 -7.61 0.76 9.11
CA ILE A 117 -8.12 0.13 10.33
C ILE A 117 -7.18 0.42 11.51
N ILE A 118 -5.88 0.23 11.31
CA ILE A 118 -4.89 0.43 12.37
C ILE A 118 -4.57 1.92 12.57
N SER A 119 -4.56 2.71 11.49
CA SER A 119 -4.27 4.15 11.57
C SER A 119 -5.25 4.90 12.50
N ARG A 120 -6.46 4.38 12.67
CA ARG A 120 -7.54 4.94 13.51
C ARG A 120 -7.56 4.45 14.97
N GLY A 121 -6.56 3.67 15.40
CA GLY A 121 -6.43 3.26 16.81
C GLY A 121 -7.22 2.00 17.19
N MET A 122 -7.24 0.99 16.32
CA MET A 122 -7.85 -0.30 16.61
C MET A 122 -7.20 -1.00 17.82
N THR A 123 -8.01 -1.51 18.75
CA THR A 123 -7.52 -2.32 19.89
C THR A 123 -7.10 -3.71 19.43
N PRO A 124 -6.13 -4.37 20.07
CA PRO A 124 -5.71 -5.74 19.72
C PRO A 124 -6.87 -6.75 19.66
N GLN A 125 -7.82 -6.67 20.60
CA GLN A 125 -8.97 -7.57 20.65
C GLN A 125 -9.87 -7.43 19.42
N LYS A 126 -10.26 -6.20 19.05
CA LYS A 126 -11.04 -5.95 17.84
C LYS A 126 -10.28 -6.26 16.54
N LEU A 127 -8.96 -6.17 16.54
CA LEU A 127 -8.13 -6.54 15.40
C LEU A 127 -8.09 -8.06 15.19
N TRP A 128 -8.13 -8.82 16.28
CA TRP A 128 -8.15 -10.29 16.23
C TRP A 128 -9.32 -10.81 15.40
N ASP A 129 -10.52 -10.29 15.64
CA ASP A 129 -11.74 -10.70 14.93
C ASP A 129 -11.96 -9.98 13.58
N ASN A 130 -10.99 -9.16 13.14
CA ASN A 130 -11.15 -8.36 11.93
C ASN A 130 -10.78 -9.15 10.67
N SER A 131 -11.78 -9.70 9.99
CA SER A 131 -11.56 -10.45 8.74
C SER A 131 -10.89 -9.60 7.65
N LEU A 132 -11.21 -8.31 7.52
CA LEU A 132 -10.61 -7.43 6.51
C LEU A 132 -9.09 -7.30 6.73
N TRP A 133 -8.63 -7.27 7.98
CA TRP A 133 -7.21 -7.23 8.32
C TRP A 133 -6.49 -8.54 7.95
N TRP A 134 -7.06 -9.70 8.29
CA TRP A 134 -6.38 -10.99 8.11
C TRP A 134 -6.50 -11.56 6.70
N ASN A 135 -7.65 -11.37 6.07
CA ASN A 135 -7.99 -11.96 4.76
C ASN A 135 -7.98 -10.94 3.63
N GLY A 136 -7.81 -9.65 3.94
CA GLY A 136 -7.87 -8.57 2.95
C GLY A 136 -9.29 -8.31 2.43
N PRO A 137 -9.42 -7.36 1.48
CA PRO A 137 -10.69 -7.05 0.82
C PRO A 137 -11.21 -8.21 -0.03
N GLN A 138 -12.53 -8.28 -0.24
CA GLN A 138 -13.16 -9.36 -0.98
C GLN A 138 -12.75 -9.45 -2.46
N PHE A 139 -12.24 -8.37 -3.04
CA PHE A 139 -11.78 -8.36 -4.44
C PHE A 139 -10.39 -8.97 -4.64
N LEU A 140 -9.70 -9.35 -3.56
CA LEU A 140 -8.38 -10.00 -3.61
C LEU A 140 -8.47 -11.52 -3.83
#